data_AF-A0A1A9RXV3-F1
#
_entry.id   AF-A0A1A9RXV3-F1
#
_cell.length_a   1.000
_cell.length_b   1.000
_cell.length_c   1.000
_cell.angle_alpha   90.00
_cell.angle_beta   90.00
_cell.angle_gamma   90.00
#
_symmetry.space_group_name_H-M   'P 1'
#
loop_
_entity.id
_entity.type
_entity.pdbx_description
1 polymer ?
#
loop_
_entity_poly.entity_id
_entity_poly.type
_entity_poly.pdbx_seq_one_letter_code
_entity_poly.pdbx_strand_id
1 'polypeptide(L)'
;MSTPADSAPGRMMSVSLKDKPIAYYSYMPFLEHGGIFVPTNDEFKMGEEVLLVLELFDNPEKFFLRTRVVWINLSRTTNGQPQGVGLAFGDDETGIKCKNYIEDQLPGLLHTDRATYTM
;
A
#
# COMPACT_ATOMS: atom_id res chain seq x y z
N MET A 1 4.53 -13.64 32.79
CA MET A 1 4.11 -13.84 31.38
C MET A 1 3.58 -12.50 30.91
N SER A 2 4.42 -11.69 30.28
CA SER A 2 4.06 -10.34 29.90
C SER A 2 3.31 -10.38 28.57
N THR A 3 2.04 -10.00 28.60
CA THR A 3 1.26 -9.65 27.42
C THR A 3 2.04 -8.59 26.64
N PRO A 4 2.31 -8.75 25.33
CA PRO A 4 2.80 -7.62 24.56
C PRO A 4 1.66 -6.61 24.50
N ALA A 5 1.95 -5.40 24.99
CA ALA A 5 1.07 -4.26 24.84
C ALA A 5 0.70 -4.12 23.35
N ASP A 6 -0.59 -3.99 23.08
CA ASP A 6 -1.16 -3.43 21.85
C ASP A 6 -0.56 -2.03 21.67
N SER A 7 0.67 -2.01 21.20
CA SER A 7 1.45 -0.81 20.96
C SER A 7 0.92 -0.31 19.63
N ALA A 8 0.24 0.84 19.65
CA ALA A 8 -0.08 1.55 18.42
C ALA A 8 1.18 1.57 17.54
N PRO A 9 1.07 1.25 16.24
CA PRO A 9 2.22 1.20 15.36
C PRO A 9 3.01 2.50 15.51
N GLY A 10 4.29 2.38 15.88
CA GLY A 10 5.14 3.55 16.15
C GLY A 10 5.37 4.43 14.93
N ARG A 11 4.96 3.96 13.75
CA ARG A 11 5.19 4.60 12.47
C ARG A 11 3.89 4.82 11.71
N MET A 12 3.68 6.06 11.29
CA MET A 12 2.54 6.49 10.49
C MET A 12 3.05 7.05 9.16
N MET A 13 2.33 6.73 8.08
CA MET A 13 2.57 7.30 6.76
C MET A 13 1.28 7.85 6.19
N SER A 14 1.36 8.95 5.44
CA SER A 14 0.22 9.51 4.72
C SER A 14 0.53 9.53 3.23
N VAL A 15 -0.36 8.95 2.42
CA VAL A 15 -0.22 8.85 0.97
C VAL A 15 -1.51 9.32 0.32
N SER A 16 -1.37 10.08 -0.76
CA SER A 16 -2.50 10.59 -1.55
C SER A 16 -2.33 10.15 -3.00
N LEU A 17 -3.27 9.33 -3.48
CA LEU A 17 -3.30 8.82 -4.85
C LEU A 17 -4.50 9.39 -5.58
N LYS A 18 -4.32 10.56 -6.20
CA LYS A 18 -5.40 11.24 -6.93
C LYS A 18 -5.53 10.76 -8.38
N ASP A 19 -4.43 10.31 -8.97
CA ASP A 19 -4.37 9.92 -10.38
C ASP A 19 -4.52 8.40 -10.57
N LYS A 20 -5.46 7.99 -11.43
CA LYS A 20 -5.69 6.56 -11.77
C LYS A 20 -4.43 5.81 -12.23
N PRO A 21 -3.56 6.38 -13.10
CA PRO A 21 -2.33 5.70 -13.48
C PRO A 21 -1.39 5.45 -12.28
N ILE A 22 -1.22 6.43 -11.40
CA ILE A 22 -0.33 6.29 -10.23
C ILE A 22 -0.90 5.26 -9.26
N ALA A 23 -2.21 5.33 -8.99
CA ALA A 23 -2.88 4.36 -8.14
C ALA A 23 -2.74 2.94 -8.69
N TYR A 24 -2.87 2.76 -10.00
CA TYR A 24 -2.66 1.47 -10.66
C TYR A 24 -1.22 0.96 -10.51
N TYR A 25 -0.20 1.78 -10.77
CA TYR A 25 1.21 1.36 -10.63
C TYR A 25 1.59 1.06 -9.18
N SER A 26 0.97 1.76 -8.22
CA SER A 26 1.18 1.55 -6.79
C SER A 26 0.40 0.35 -6.25
N TYR A 27 -0.73 -0.04 -6.81
CA TYR A 27 -1.55 -1.12 -6.25
C TYR A 27 -0.90 -2.51 -6.44
N MET A 28 -0.98 -3.34 -5.39
CA MET A 28 -0.45 -4.70 -5.34
C MET A 28 -1.61 -5.71 -5.24
N PRO A 29 -2.27 -6.06 -6.35
CA PRO A 29 -3.49 -6.90 -6.35
C PRO A 29 -3.25 -8.37 -5.98
N PHE A 30 -2.00 -8.85 -6.05
CA PHE A 30 -1.65 -10.25 -5.80
C PHE A 30 -1.59 -10.62 -4.32
N LEU A 31 -1.70 -9.63 -3.42
CA LEU A 31 -1.78 -9.84 -1.99
C LEU A 31 -3.24 -10.17 -1.60
N GLU A 32 -3.44 -11.04 -0.61
CA GLU A 32 -4.76 -11.56 -0.21
C GLU A 32 -5.80 -10.45 0.03
N HIS A 33 -5.42 -9.44 0.82
CA HIS A 33 -6.23 -8.27 1.11
C HIS A 33 -5.84 -7.04 0.27
N GLY A 34 -5.00 -7.23 -0.74
CA GLY A 34 -4.37 -6.16 -1.50
C GLY A 34 -3.24 -5.48 -0.74
N GLY A 35 -2.62 -4.52 -1.40
CA GLY A 35 -1.58 -3.69 -0.80
C GLY A 35 -1.16 -2.57 -1.73
N ILE A 36 -0.20 -1.80 -1.29
CA ILE A 36 0.25 -0.61 -2.00
C ILE A 36 1.76 -0.42 -1.90
N PHE A 37 2.36 -0.05 -3.01
CA PHE A 37 3.72 0.41 -3.09
C PHE A 37 3.77 1.93 -2.92
N VAL A 38 4.55 2.37 -1.95
CA VAL A 38 4.76 3.77 -1.61
C VAL A 38 6.22 4.13 -1.92
N PRO A 39 6.47 5.00 -2.92
CA PRO A 39 7.79 5.56 -3.15
C PRO A 39 8.25 6.38 -1.94
N THR A 40 9.40 6.04 -1.37
CA THR A 40 9.97 6.73 -0.21
C THR A 40 11.45 6.42 -0.08
N ASN A 41 12.21 7.35 0.50
CA ASN A 41 13.62 7.14 0.86
C ASN A 41 13.78 6.69 2.32
N ASP A 42 12.67 6.59 3.05
CA ASP A 42 12.66 6.17 4.44
C ASP A 42 13.08 4.70 4.57
N GLU A 43 13.82 4.38 5.63
CA GLU A 43 14.24 3.00 5.91
C GLU A 43 13.14 2.23 6.64
N PHE A 44 12.79 1.05 6.14
CA PHE A 44 11.82 0.13 6.74
C PHE A 44 12.45 -1.22 7.01
N LYS A 45 11.85 -2.00 7.91
CA LYS A 45 12.17 -3.40 8.11
C LYS A 45 11.05 -4.28 7.59
N MET A 46 11.42 -5.43 7.02
CA MET A 46 10.43 -6.44 6.65
C MET A 46 9.61 -6.86 7.87
N GLY A 47 8.28 -6.93 7.71
CA GLY A 47 7.35 -7.24 8.79
C GLY A 47 7.02 -6.08 9.73
N GLU A 48 7.61 -4.90 9.54
CA GLU A 48 7.28 -3.71 10.33
C GLU A 48 5.83 -3.29 10.11
N GLU A 49 5.14 -2.94 11.19
CA GLU A 49 3.76 -2.47 11.15
C GLU A 49 3.72 -0.96 10.96
N VAL A 50 2.93 -0.50 9.99
CA VAL A 50 2.80 0.90 9.59
C VAL A 50 1.33 1.27 9.56
N LEU A 51 0.96 2.36 10.24
CA LEU A 51 -0.35 2.96 10.08
C LEU A 51 -0.36 3.84 8.83
N LEU A 52 -1.01 3.37 7.78
CA LEU A 52 -1.12 4.08 6.52
C LEU A 52 -2.43 4.89 6.50
N VAL A 53 -2.33 6.19 6.31
CA VAL A 53 -3.44 7.06 5.93
C VAL A 53 -3.44 7.16 4.42
N LEU A 54 -4.47 6.63 3.77
CA LEU A 54 -4.58 6.60 2.32
C LEU A 54 -5.76 7.45 1.85
N GLU A 55 -5.45 8.46 1.05
CA GLU A 55 -6.42 9.25 0.30
C GLU A 55 -6.46 8.73 -1.14
N LEU A 56 -7.65 8.42 -1.64
CA LEU A 56 -7.83 7.81 -2.96
C LEU A 56 -8.78 8.65 -3.82
N PHE A 57 -8.29 9.09 -4.97
CA PHE A 57 -9.05 9.84 -5.98
C PHE A 57 -9.75 11.05 -5.33
N ASP A 58 -11.04 11.20 -5.58
CA ASP A 58 -11.90 12.23 -5.00
C ASP A 58 -12.68 11.72 -3.78
N ASN A 59 -12.25 10.63 -3.14
CA ASN A 59 -12.92 10.14 -1.92
C ASN A 59 -12.80 11.20 -0.82
N PRO A 60 -13.92 11.73 -0.28
CA PRO A 60 -13.87 12.65 0.85
C PRO A 60 -13.35 11.99 2.13
N GLU A 61 -13.42 10.66 2.23
CA GLU A 61 -12.97 9.91 3.39
C GLU A 61 -11.57 9.31 3.18
N LYS A 62 -10.73 9.42 4.22
CA LYS A 62 -9.39 8.80 4.25
C LYS A 62 -9.48 7.41 4.85
N PHE A 63 -8.76 6.46 4.27
CA PHE A 63 -8.61 5.13 4.86
C PHE A 63 -7.47 5.13 5.87
N PHE A 64 -7.73 4.66 7.08
CA PHE A 64 -6.71 4.45 8.11
C PHE A 64 -6.44 2.94 8.22
N LEU A 65 -5.35 2.49 7.62
CA LEU A 65 -5.04 1.09 7.41
C LEU A 65 -3.91 0.65 8.33
N ARG A 66 -4.11 -0.42 9.10
CA ARG A 66 -3.01 -1.13 9.75
C ARG A 66 -2.35 -2.00 8.67
N THR A 67 -1.15 -1.62 8.26
CA THR A 67 -0.42 -2.30 7.17
C THR A 67 0.87 -2.93 7.67
N ARG A 68 1.40 -3.87 6.90
CA ARG A 68 2.68 -4.52 7.19
C ARG A 68 3.61 -4.42 5.99
N VAL A 69 4.88 -4.14 6.24
CA VAL A 69 5.92 -4.13 5.20
C VAL A 69 6.17 -5.54 4.70
N VAL A 70 5.90 -5.77 3.41
CA VAL A 70 6.12 -7.06 2.73
C VAL A 70 7.11 -6.98 1.57
N TRP A 71 7.44 -5.77 1.13
CA TRP A 71 8.41 -5.51 0.07
C TRP A 71 9.23 -4.27 0.38
N ILE A 72 10.53 -4.29 0.09
CA ILE A 72 11.40 -3.11 0.19
C ILE A 72 12.24 -3.05 -1.08
N ASN A 73 12.13 -1.94 -1.82
CA ASN A 73 13.00 -1.66 -2.95
C ASN A 73 14.04 -0.61 -2.55
N LEU A 74 15.29 -1.03 -2.40
CA LEU A 74 16.41 -0.19 -1.92
C LEU A 74 17.09 0.61 -3.03
N SER A 75 16.75 0.41 -4.30
CA SER A 75 17.45 1.06 -5.41
C SER A 75 16.48 1.47 -6.50
N ARG A 76 16.80 2.58 -7.19
CA ARG A 76 16.19 2.83 -8.50
C ARG A 76 16.68 1.75 -9.44
N THR A 77 15.83 0.77 -9.71
CA THR A 77 16.20 -0.33 -10.59
C THR A 77 16.41 0.23 -11.99
N THR A 78 17.20 -0.45 -12.81
CA THR A 78 17.40 -0.11 -14.24
C THR A 78 16.09 -0.10 -15.03
N ASN A 79 15.03 -0.72 -14.50
CA ASN A 79 13.69 -0.76 -15.10
C ASN A 79 12.80 0.44 -14.66
N GLY A 80 13.35 1.41 -13.92
CA GLY A 80 12.65 2.65 -13.56
C GLY A 80 11.77 2.58 -12.31
N GLN A 81 11.80 1.47 -11.55
CA GLN A 81 11.06 1.37 -10.30
C GLN A 81 11.71 2.28 -9.23
N PRO A 82 10.95 3.18 -8.58
CA PRO A 82 11.49 4.06 -7.56
C PRO A 82 11.85 3.27 -6.29
N GLN A 83 12.77 3.83 -5.50
CA GLN A 83 13.00 3.36 -4.13
C GLN A 83 11.70 3.51 -3.33
N GLY A 84 11.37 2.52 -2.51
CA GLY A 84 10.16 2.56 -1.72
C GLY A 84 9.82 1.25 -1.03
N VAL A 85 8.60 1.17 -0.52
CA VAL A 85 8.12 0.09 0.34
C VAL A 85 6.77 -0.42 -0.14
N GLY A 86 6.58 -1.73 -0.17
CA GLY A 86 5.29 -2.38 -0.38
C GLY A 86 4.64 -2.72 0.95
N LEU A 87 3.43 -2.21 1.16
CA LEU A 87 2.63 -2.34 2.36
C LEU A 87 1.41 -3.21 2.06
N ALA A 88 1.34 -4.38 2.69
CA ALA A 88 0.15 -5.22 2.64
C ALA A 88 -0.93 -4.66 3.56
N PHE A 89 -2.18 -4.64 3.08
CA PHE A 89 -3.31 -4.27 3.90
C PHE A 89 -3.62 -5.34 4.96
N GLY A 90 -4.17 -4.91 6.08
CA GLY A 90 -4.68 -5.81 7.10
C GLY A 90 -5.90 -6.60 6.63
N ASP A 91 -6.25 -7.62 7.40
CA ASP A 91 -7.45 -8.44 7.25
C ASP A 91 -8.71 -7.78 7.84
N ASP A 92 -8.58 -6.54 8.31
CA ASP A 92 -9.66 -5.78 8.91
C ASP A 92 -10.64 -5.23 7.87
N GLU A 93 -11.82 -4.82 8.35
CA GLU A 93 -12.88 -4.30 7.49
C GLU A 93 -12.43 -3.07 6.69
N THR A 94 -11.53 -2.25 7.23
CA THR A 94 -11.01 -1.06 6.54
C THR A 94 -10.11 -1.46 5.38
N GLY A 95 -9.25 -2.46 5.57
CA GLY A 95 -8.42 -3.05 4.52
C GLY A 95 -9.25 -3.58 3.36
N ILE A 96 -10.28 -4.39 3.67
CA ILE A 96 -11.18 -4.96 2.67
C ILE A 96 -11.96 -3.87 1.93
N LYS A 97 -12.48 -2.86 2.64
CA LYS A 97 -13.17 -1.71 2.03
C LYS A 97 -12.25 -0.92 1.10
N CYS A 98 -11.00 -0.68 1.53
CA CYS A 98 -10.03 0.04 0.72
C CYS A 98 -9.67 -0.73 -0.56
N LYS A 99 -9.42 -2.04 -0.45
CA LYS A 99 -9.20 -2.93 -1.59
C LYS A 99 -10.34 -2.82 -2.61
N ASN A 100 -11.57 -3.05 -2.17
CA ASN A 100 -12.75 -3.00 -3.05
C ASN A 100 -12.91 -1.62 -3.69
N TYR A 101 -12.66 -0.54 -2.94
CA TYR A 101 -12.72 0.82 -3.47
C TYR A 101 -11.67 1.06 -4.58
N ILE A 102 -10.43 0.59 -4.40
CA ILE A 102 -9.40 0.71 -5.44
C ILE A 102 -9.80 -0.08 -6.69
N GLU A 103 -10.29 -1.31 -6.51
CA GLU A 103 -10.67 -2.21 -7.60
C GLU A 103 -11.87 -1.67 -8.40
N ASP A 104 -12.87 -1.13 -7.73
CA ASP A 104 -14.03 -0.46 -8.35
C ASP A 104 -13.65 0.78 -9.16
N GLN A 105 -12.59 1.50 -8.74
CA GLN A 105 -12.12 2.72 -9.41
C GLN A 105 -11.18 2.44 -10.58
N LEU A 106 -10.61 1.24 -10.66
CA LEU A 106 -9.69 0.77 -11.70
C LEU A 106 -10.27 -0.39 -12.55
N PRO A 107 -11.51 -0.29 -13.07
CA PRO A 107 -12.11 -1.36 -13.84
C PRO A 107 -11.33 -1.60 -15.15
N GLY A 108 -11.04 -2.86 -15.47
CA GLY A 108 -10.36 -3.25 -16.71
C GLY A 108 -8.84 -3.04 -16.75
N LEU A 109 -8.26 -2.27 -15.83
CA LEU A 109 -6.80 -2.12 -15.73
C LEU A 109 -6.14 -3.31 -15.03
N LEU A 110 -6.84 -3.95 -14.09
CA LEU A 110 -6.35 -5.13 -13.36
C LEU A 110 -6.21 -6.39 -14.24
N HIS A 111 -6.88 -6.42 -15.40
CA HIS A 111 -6.75 -7.50 -16.39
C HIS A 111 -5.72 -7.18 -17.49
N THR A 112 -5.03 -6.06 -17.40
CA THR A 112 -4.00 -5.68 -18.38
C THR A 112 -2.63 -6.15 -17.89
N ASP A 113 -1.87 -6.81 -18.76
CA ASP A 113 -0.45 -7.25 -18.60
C ASP A 113 0.57 -6.10 -18.41
N ARG A 114 0.14 -4.92 -17.93
CA ARG A 114 1.04 -3.78 -17.70
C ARG A 114 1.75 -3.95 -16.36
N ALA A 115 3.08 -3.87 -16.40
CA ALA A 115 3.92 -3.94 -15.21
C ALA A 115 3.52 -2.88 -14.17
N THR A 116 3.32 -3.30 -12.92
CA THR A 116 3.18 -2.41 -11.76
C THR A 116 4.58 -2.09 -11.19
N TYR A 117 4.68 -1.25 -10.15
CA TYR A 117 5.98 -1.02 -9.51
C TYR A 117 6.57 -2.25 -8.80
N THR A 118 5.79 -3.33 -8.70
CA THR A 118 6.15 -4.53 -7.94
C THR A 118 6.25 -5.79 -8.79
N MET A 119 6.05 -5.66 -10.11
CA MET A 119 6.23 -6.75 -11.10
C MET A 119 7.26 -6.38 -12.17
#